data_AF-A0A973LMH7-F1
#
_entry.id   AF-A0A973LMH7-F1
#
_cell.length_a   1.000
_cell.length_b   1.000
_cell.length_c   1.000
_cell.angle_alpha   90.00
_cell.angle_beta   90.00
_cell.angle_gamma   90.00
#
_symmetry.space_group_name_H-M   'P 1'
#
loop_
_entity.id
_entity.type
_entity.pdbx_description
1 polymer ?
#
loop_
_entity_poly.entity_id
_entity_poly.type
_entity_poly.pdbx_seq_one_letter_code
_entity_poly.pdbx_strand_id
1 'polypeptide(L)'
;GDRPPAAPGVPLTLPAGCCALVLGTLWHARPPQPAAPGLTVTAHYCEPWLRTREAFALSPGREVARELSARARRMLGYSVHPPDLGLVDGMHPHRLFA
;
A
#
# COMPACT_ATOMS: atom_id res chain seq x y z
N GLY A 1 -1.01 16.33 20.55
CA GLY A 1 0.25 17.06 20.85
C GLY A 1 0.98 17.11 19.55
N ASP A 2 0.67 18.09 18.72
CA ASP A 2 0.91 18.03 17.28
C ASP A 2 1.48 19.36 16.81
N ARG A 3 2.64 19.72 17.37
CA ARG A 3 3.40 20.83 16.82
C ARG A 3 4.21 20.29 15.64
N PRO A 4 4.04 20.80 14.42
CA PRO A 4 4.91 20.42 13.32
C PRO A 4 6.36 20.75 13.66
N PRO A 5 7.34 20.01 13.10
CA PRO A 5 8.75 20.28 13.34
C PRO A 5 9.08 21.73 13.00
N ALA A 6 9.81 22.40 13.91
CA ALA A 6 10.26 23.77 13.71
C ALA A 6 11.42 23.88 12.71
N ALA A 7 12.17 22.79 12.53
CA ALA A 7 13.24 22.70 11.56
C ALA A 7 12.68 22.37 10.16
N PRO A 8 13.30 22.89 9.09
CA PRO A 8 12.94 22.51 7.72
C PRO A 8 13.21 21.02 7.49
N GLY A 9 12.42 20.39 6.61
CA GLY A 9 12.65 19.02 6.18
C GLY A 9 13.91 18.88 5.33
N VAL A 10 14.48 17.68 5.30
CA VAL A 10 15.63 17.35 4.43
C VAL A 10 15.12 16.75 3.11
N PRO A 11 15.54 17.26 1.94
CA PRO A 11 15.14 16.70 0.65
C PRO A 11 15.63 15.26 0.48
N LEU A 12 14.72 14.37 0.12
CA LEU A 12 15.05 12.97 -0.22
C LEU A 12 15.29 12.85 -1.72
N THR A 13 16.56 12.89 -2.13
CA THR A 13 16.97 12.73 -3.54
C THR A 13 17.44 11.30 -3.77
N LEU A 14 16.67 10.53 -4.55
CA LEU A 14 16.95 9.13 -4.84
C LEU A 14 17.23 8.94 -6.33
N PRO A 15 18.26 8.17 -6.71
CA PRO A 15 18.44 7.77 -8.10
C PRO A 15 17.34 6.78 -8.53
N ALA A 16 17.15 6.64 -9.85
CA ALA A 16 16.18 5.69 -10.40
C ALA A 16 16.47 4.26 -9.90
N GLY A 17 15.41 3.55 -9.52
CA GLY A 17 15.50 2.18 -8.96
C GLY A 17 15.71 2.11 -7.45
N CYS A 18 15.97 3.23 -6.77
CA CYS A 18 15.98 3.25 -5.31
C CYS A 18 14.57 3.24 -4.73
N CYS A 19 14.47 2.73 -3.50
CA CYS A 19 13.26 2.72 -2.69
C CYS A 19 13.54 3.41 -1.35
N ALA A 20 12.56 4.14 -0.84
CA ALA A 20 12.58 4.66 0.52
C ALA A 20 11.35 4.16 1.29
N LEU A 21 11.57 3.85 2.56
CA LEU A 21 10.53 3.50 3.51
C LEU A 21 10.29 4.69 4.43
N VAL A 22 9.06 5.17 4.44
CA VAL A 22 8.63 6.31 5.27
C VAL A 22 7.62 5.78 6.29
N LEU A 23 7.94 5.93 7.57
CA LEU A 23 7.02 5.55 8.64
C LEU A 23 5.81 6.50 8.67
N GLY A 24 4.63 5.98 9.01
CA GLY A 24 3.42 6.80 9.14
C GLY A 24 3.52 7.88 10.23
N THR A 25 4.47 7.76 11.15
CA THR A 25 4.79 8.72 12.21
C THR A 25 5.85 9.74 11.82
N LEU A 26 6.51 9.57 10.67
CA LEU A 26 7.53 10.51 10.19
C LEU A 26 6.84 11.73 9.57
N TRP A 27 7.17 12.94 10.04
CA TRP A 27 6.75 14.17 9.36
C TRP A 27 7.40 14.26 7.98
N HIS A 28 6.58 14.31 6.93
CA HIS A 28 7.05 14.40 5.56
C HIS A 28 6.06 15.19 4.70
N ALA A 29 6.54 15.74 3.60
CA ALA A 29 5.73 16.45 2.62
C ALA A 29 6.17 16.06 1.21
N ARG A 30 5.26 16.20 0.24
CA ARG A 30 5.59 16.03 -1.17
C ARG A 30 6.46 17.21 -1.62
N PRO A 31 7.58 16.99 -2.34
CA PRO A 31 8.35 18.09 -2.90
C PRO A 31 7.55 18.82 -4.00
N PRO A 32 7.94 20.06 -4.36
CA PRO A 32 7.40 20.73 -5.53
C PRO A 32 7.51 19.85 -6.79
N GLN A 33 6.55 19.98 -7.70
CA GLN A 33 6.56 19.23 -8.95
C GLN A 33 7.77 19.65 -9.81
N PRO A 34 8.62 18.71 -10.27
CA PRO A 34 9.76 19.04 -11.12
C PRO A 34 9.31 19.43 -12.53
N ALA A 35 10.12 20.25 -13.20
CA ALA A 35 9.87 20.64 -14.60
C ALA A 35 10.06 19.48 -15.59
N ALA A 36 10.99 18.56 -15.30
CA ALA A 36 11.20 17.36 -16.08
C ALA A 36 10.23 16.25 -15.63
N PRO A 37 9.66 15.45 -16.56
CA PRO A 37 8.80 14.34 -16.20
C PRO A 37 9.59 13.26 -15.44
N GLY A 38 8.95 12.68 -14.43
CA GLY A 38 9.49 11.58 -13.65
C GLY A 38 8.36 10.72 -13.09
N LEU A 39 8.63 9.44 -12.87
CA LEU A 39 7.68 8.49 -12.29
C LEU A 39 8.14 8.07 -10.90
N THR A 40 7.26 8.28 -9.91
CA THR A 40 7.41 7.72 -8.57
C THR A 40 6.23 6.80 -8.32
N VAL A 41 6.50 5.55 -7.94
CA VAL A 41 5.48 4.59 -7.50
C VAL A 41 5.42 4.61 -5.99
N THR A 42 4.25 4.86 -5.42
CA THR A 42 4.02 4.84 -3.97
C THR A 42 3.16 3.65 -3.59
N ALA A 43 3.63 2.87 -2.62
CA ALA A 43 2.85 1.81 -2.00
C ALA A 43 2.60 2.16 -0.52
N HIS A 44 1.33 2.18 -0.11
CA HIS A 44 0.93 2.44 1.26
C HIS A 44 0.49 1.14 1.91
N TYR A 45 1.14 0.79 3.02
CA TYR A 45 0.82 -0.40 3.80
C TYR A 45 0.12 0.01 5.08
N CYS A 46 -0.83 -0.81 5.51
CA CYS A 46 -1.48 -0.71 6.80
C CYS A 46 -1.61 -2.11 7.39
N GLU A 47 -1.83 -2.16 8.71
CA GLU A 47 -2.21 -3.40 9.38
C GLU A 47 -3.50 -3.98 8.75
N PRO A 48 -3.66 -5.31 8.76
CA PRO A 48 -4.72 -5.98 8.00
C PRO A 48 -6.13 -5.71 8.55
N TRP A 49 -6.26 -5.19 9.77
CA TRP A 49 -7.52 -4.72 10.35
C TRP A 49 -7.89 -3.28 10.00
N LEU A 50 -7.00 -2.55 9.34
CA LEU A 50 -7.26 -1.20 8.88
C LEU A 50 -7.79 -1.20 7.46
N ARG A 51 -8.61 -0.20 7.14
CA ARG A 51 -9.05 0.07 5.77
C ARG A 51 -7.85 0.54 4.94
N THR A 52 -7.64 -0.07 3.78
CA THR A 52 -6.62 0.36 2.82
C THR A 52 -6.96 1.72 2.20
N ARG A 53 -5.93 2.46 1.78
CA ARG A 53 -6.08 3.75 1.10
C ARG A 53 -6.85 3.63 -0.22
N GLU A 54 -6.59 2.56 -0.96
CA GLU A 54 -7.28 2.21 -2.19
C GLU A 54 -7.95 0.85 -2.02
N ALA A 55 -9.12 0.68 -2.62
CA ALA A 55 -9.91 -0.55 -2.55
C ALA A 55 -9.36 -1.63 -3.50
N PHE A 56 -8.08 -2.01 -3.32
CA PHE A 56 -7.38 -2.92 -4.22
C PHE A 56 -8.04 -4.29 -4.38
N ALA A 57 -8.77 -4.80 -3.38
CA ALA A 57 -9.51 -6.06 -3.52
C ALA A 57 -10.58 -6.01 -4.65
N LEU A 58 -11.01 -4.81 -5.06
CA LEU A 58 -11.99 -4.59 -6.14
C LEU A 58 -11.35 -4.16 -7.47
N SER A 59 -10.05 -3.83 -7.48
CA SER A 59 -9.39 -3.17 -8.61
C SER A 59 -8.92 -4.10 -9.74
N PRO A 60 -8.19 -5.20 -9.49
CA PRO A 60 -7.61 -6.01 -10.56
C PRO A 60 -8.62 -6.89 -11.29
N GLY A 61 -9.79 -7.15 -10.68
CA GLY A 61 -10.70 -8.20 -11.15
C GLY A 61 -10.17 -9.61 -10.88
N ARG A 62 -11.03 -10.62 -11.09
CA ARG A 62 -10.72 -12.00 -10.70
C ARG A 62 -9.63 -12.63 -11.56
N GLU A 63 -9.62 -12.37 -12.87
CA GLU A 63 -8.66 -12.98 -13.81
C GLU A 63 -7.23 -12.54 -13.50
N VAL A 64 -6.98 -11.22 -13.42
CA VAL A 64 -5.67 -10.67 -13.05
C VAL A 64 -5.25 -11.14 -11.66
N ALA A 65 -6.17 -11.18 -10.68
CA ALA A 65 -5.84 -11.66 -9.34
C ALA A 65 -5.40 -13.13 -9.30
N ARG A 66 -5.83 -13.98 -10.24
CA ARG A 66 -5.35 -15.39 -10.34
C ARG A 66 -3.89 -15.47 -10.75
N GLU A 67 -3.42 -14.56 -11.59
CA GLU A 67 -2.04 -14.50 -12.09
C GLU A 67 -1.05 -13.99 -11.02
N LEU A 68 -1.53 -13.26 -10.03
CA LEU A 68 -0.71 -12.76 -8.94
C LEU A 68 -0.17 -13.88 -8.04
N SER A 69 1.05 -13.69 -7.53
CA SER A 69 1.61 -14.56 -6.50
C SER A 69 0.71 -14.61 -5.25
N ALA A 70 0.75 -15.71 -4.51
CA ALA A 70 0.01 -15.84 -3.24
C ALA A 70 0.32 -14.69 -2.26
N ARG A 71 1.57 -14.19 -2.24
CA ARG A 71 1.96 -13.04 -1.42
C ARG A 71 1.28 -11.75 -1.90
N ALA A 72 1.32 -11.48 -3.21
CA ALA A 72 0.69 -10.28 -3.77
C ALA A 72 -0.82 -10.28 -3.53
N ARG A 73 -1.50 -11.41 -3.74
CA ARG A 73 -2.92 -11.57 -3.41
C ARG A 73 -3.24 -11.19 -1.96
N ARG A 74 -2.44 -11.68 -1.00
CA ARG A 74 -2.62 -11.32 0.42
C ARG A 74 -2.46 -9.82 0.65
N MET A 75 -1.46 -9.18 0.03
CA MET A 75 -1.23 -7.73 0.17
C MET A 75 -2.37 -6.89 -0.41
N LEU A 76 -3.10 -7.37 -1.42
CA LEU A 76 -4.26 -6.70 -1.99
C LEU A 76 -5.56 -6.92 -1.20
N GLY A 77 -5.52 -7.70 -0.12
CA GLY A 77 -6.67 -7.98 0.73
C GLY A 77 -7.37 -9.33 0.45
N TYR A 78 -6.85 -10.18 -0.43
CA TYR A 78 -7.37 -11.54 -0.63
C TYR A 78 -6.82 -12.52 0.44
N SER A 79 -7.03 -12.18 1.71
CA SER A 79 -6.61 -12.96 2.87
C SER A 79 -7.57 -12.73 4.03
N VAL A 80 -7.49 -13.59 5.03
CA VAL A 80 -8.18 -13.39 6.32
C VAL A 80 -7.19 -12.89 7.36
N HIS A 81 -7.59 -11.88 8.13
CA HIS A 81 -7.02 -11.58 9.43
C HIS A 81 -7.92 -12.22 10.50
N PRO A 82 -7.39 -13.15 11.33
CA PRO A 82 -8.20 -13.87 12.30
C PRO A 82 -8.94 -12.94 13.27
N PRO A 83 -10.16 -13.30 13.71
CA PRO A 83 -10.88 -14.53 13.34
C PRO A 83 -11.57 -14.44 11.97
N ASP A 84 -12.21 -13.31 11.64
CA ASP A 84 -13.23 -13.27 10.57
C ASP A 84 -13.05 -12.14 9.54
N LEU A 85 -12.03 -11.29 9.69
CA LEU A 85 -11.90 -10.13 8.80
C LEU A 85 -11.34 -10.55 7.44
N GLY A 86 -12.07 -10.23 6.36
CA GLY A 86 -11.68 -10.57 4.99
C GLY A 86 -12.25 -11.88 4.45
N LEU A 87 -13.18 -12.52 5.19
CA LEU A 87 -13.94 -13.67 4.69
C LEU A 87 -14.83 -13.29 3.49
N VAL A 88 -15.02 -14.23 2.57
CA VAL A 88 -16.01 -14.17 1.48
C VAL A 88 -16.92 -15.38 1.64
N ASP A 89 -18.22 -15.15 1.79
CA ASP A 89 -19.22 -16.18 2.09
C ASP A 89 -18.83 -17.07 3.29
N GLY A 90 -18.26 -16.45 4.34
CA GLY A 90 -17.78 -17.15 5.54
C GLY A 90 -16.52 -17.99 5.33
N MET A 91 -15.85 -17.88 4.18
CA MET A 91 -14.70 -18.73 3.81
C MET A 91 -13.48 -17.91 3.42
N HIS A 92 -12.30 -18.54 3.47
CA HIS A 92 -11.06 -17.92 3.03
C HIS A 92 -11.10 -17.61 1.51
N PRO A 93 -10.81 -16.36 1.07
CA PRO A 93 -10.97 -15.93 -0.33
C PRO A 93 -10.02 -16.63 -1.31
N HIS A 94 -8.96 -17.30 -0.82
CA HIS A 94 -8.07 -18.11 -1.66
C HIS A 94 -8.81 -19.14 -2.53
N ARG A 95 -9.98 -19.64 -2.09
CA ARG A 95 -10.80 -20.58 -2.88
C ARG A 95 -11.27 -20.00 -4.22
N LEU A 96 -11.32 -18.68 -4.36
CA LEU A 96 -11.75 -18.00 -5.58
C LEU A 96 -10.68 -18.03 -6.68
N PHE A 97 -9.43 -18.34 -6.32
CA PHE A 97 -8.26 -18.29 -7.19
C PHE A 97 -7.59 -19.65 -7.42
N ALA A 98 -8.13 -20.72 -6.82
CA ALA A 98 -7.83 -22.10 -7.20
C ALA A 98 -8.40 -22.40 -8.60
#